data_AF-A0A1A7R1S4-F1
#
_entry.id   AF-A0A1A7R1S4-F1
#
_cell.length_a   1.000
_cell.length_b   1.000
_cell.length_c   1.000
_cell.angle_alpha   90.00
_cell.angle_beta   90.00
_cell.angle_gamma   90.00
#
_symmetry.space_group_name_H-M   'P 1'
#
loop_
_entity.id
_entity.type
_entity.pdbx_description
1 polymer ?
#
loop_
_entity_poly.entity_id
_entity_poly.type
_entity_poly.pdbx_seq_one_letter_code
_entity_poly.pdbx_strand_id
1 'polypeptide(L)'
;METNVLNQFESSKLSIENGILFCTLNHTDCYLSESRILTYLSKIEEITKGEPVPFVIDVRKFVGNFSPTAAKLFADSPILKTIISQVFIADTLNGKLLISSYSRLFGNNANIRIFNQMEAALAYCVESQNLFYADKG
;
A
#
# COMPACT_ATOMS: atom_id res chain seq x y z
N MET A 1 2.17 19.28 12.57
CA MET A 1 1.56 18.05 12.00
C MET A 1 2.24 16.88 12.68
N GLU A 2 1.51 16.08 13.45
CA GLU A 2 2.07 14.96 14.19
C GLU A 2 2.03 13.69 13.34
N THR A 3 3.20 13.29 12.84
CA THR A 3 3.41 11.98 12.22
C THR A 3 3.53 10.93 13.33
N ASN A 4 2.53 10.07 13.47
CA ASN A 4 2.67 8.87 14.31
C ASN A 4 3.43 7.80 13.51
N VAL A 5 4.76 7.74 13.66
CA VAL A 5 5.55 6.62 13.16
C VAL A 5 5.25 5.41 14.03
N LEU A 6 4.41 4.51 13.53
CA LEU A 6 3.89 3.42 14.36
C LEU A 6 4.83 2.22 14.37
N ASN A 7 5.57 1.92 13.29
CA ASN A 7 6.58 0.85 13.27
C ASN A 7 7.63 1.03 12.15
N GLN A 8 8.90 0.72 12.45
CA GLN A 8 9.96 0.51 11.47
C GLN A 8 10.26 -0.99 11.37
N PHE A 9 10.03 -1.58 10.21
CA PHE A 9 10.77 -2.76 9.80
C PHE A 9 12.12 -2.30 9.26
N GLU A 10 13.15 -3.14 9.33
CA GLU A 10 14.45 -2.82 8.70
C GLU A 10 14.27 -2.33 7.24
N SER A 11 13.26 -2.84 6.51
CA SER A 11 12.94 -2.52 5.10
C SER A 11 11.78 -1.58 4.82
N SER A 12 10.89 -1.31 5.78
CA SER A 12 9.67 -0.56 5.52
C SER A 12 9.20 0.26 6.72
N LYS A 13 8.61 1.41 6.43
CA LYS A 13 7.97 2.27 7.42
C LYS A 13 6.46 2.26 7.19
N LEU A 14 5.70 1.91 8.21
CA LEU A 14 4.23 2.03 8.21
C LEU A 14 3.79 3.15 9.17
N SER A 15 2.89 4.00 8.71
CA SER A 15 2.29 5.08 9.51
C SER A 15 0.89 5.40 9.02
N ILE A 16 0.08 6.03 9.87
CA ILE A 16 -1.23 6.56 9.49
C ILE A 16 -1.24 8.06 9.74
N GLU A 17 -1.67 8.83 8.76
CA GLU A 17 -1.82 10.28 8.85
C GLU A 17 -3.13 10.70 8.18
N ASN A 18 -3.94 11.50 8.87
CA ASN A 18 -5.23 11.99 8.36
C ASN A 18 -6.14 10.87 7.79
N GLY A 19 -6.16 9.69 8.43
CA GLY A 19 -6.96 8.55 7.99
C GLY A 19 -6.46 7.85 6.72
N ILE A 20 -5.24 8.17 6.26
CA ILE A 20 -4.57 7.53 5.13
C ILE A 20 -3.43 6.67 5.69
N LEU A 21 -3.39 5.41 5.29
CA LEU A 21 -2.28 4.51 5.60
C LEU A 21 -1.13 4.77 4.62
N PHE A 22 0.08 4.89 5.15
CA PHE A 22 1.31 5.06 4.39
C PHE A 22 2.24 3.90 4.62
N CYS A 23 2.77 3.36 3.53
CA CYS A 23 3.95 2.51 3.53
C CYS A 23 5.04 3.17 2.70
N THR A 24 6.26 3.23 3.23
CA THR A 24 7.45 3.52 2.46
C THR A 24 8.36 2.31 2.47
N LEU A 25 8.68 1.79 1.28
CA LEU A 25 9.68 0.73 1.10
C LEU A 25 11.05 1.38 0.84
N ASN A 26 11.94 1.31 1.83
CA ASN A 26 13.20 2.06 1.85
C ASN A 26 14.45 1.19 1.62
N HIS A 27 14.28 -0.08 1.23
CA HIS A 27 15.41 -0.98 1.03
C HIS A 27 15.67 -1.34 -0.42
N THR A 28 16.96 -1.43 -0.72
CA THR A 28 17.52 -2.09 -1.90
C THR A 28 17.75 -3.58 -1.63
N ASP A 29 17.63 -4.41 -2.65
CA ASP A 29 17.73 -5.87 -2.64
C ASP A 29 16.82 -6.59 -1.62
N CYS A 30 15.64 -6.02 -1.35
CA CYS A 30 14.68 -6.65 -0.45
C CYS A 30 13.86 -7.74 -1.17
N TYR A 31 13.91 -8.97 -0.65
CA TYR A 31 12.98 -10.03 -1.01
C TYR A 31 11.82 -10.08 -0.01
N LEU A 32 10.60 -9.90 -0.52
CA LEU A 32 9.37 -10.03 0.28
C LEU A 32 8.92 -11.50 0.28
N SER A 33 9.21 -12.18 1.40
CA SER A 33 8.76 -13.54 1.70
C SER A 33 7.33 -13.57 2.24
N GLU A 34 6.73 -14.75 2.25
CA GLU A 34 5.39 -14.97 2.83
C GLU A 34 5.34 -14.61 4.32
N SER A 35 6.35 -15.02 5.10
CA SER A 35 6.44 -14.69 6.52
C SER A 35 6.47 -13.18 6.76
N ARG A 36 7.23 -12.43 5.96
CA ARG A 36 7.30 -10.96 6.04
C ARG A 36 5.97 -10.31 5.67
N ILE A 37 5.28 -10.82 4.65
CA ILE A 37 3.94 -10.34 4.27
C ILE A 37 2.93 -10.58 5.39
N LEU A 38 2.94 -11.72 6.06
CA LEU A 38 2.04 -11.97 7.19
C LEU A 38 2.26 -10.98 8.34
N THR A 39 3.51 -10.73 8.71
CA THR A 39 3.82 -9.71 9.73
C THR A 39 3.36 -8.33 9.29
N TYR A 40 3.54 -8.01 8.01
CA TYR A 40 3.12 -6.73 7.45
C TYR A 40 1.60 -6.55 7.45
N LEU A 41 0.84 -7.58 7.03
CA LEU A 41 -0.63 -7.58 7.05
C LEU A 41 -1.18 -7.43 8.47
N SER A 42 -0.61 -8.14 9.45
CA SER A 42 -0.99 -8.01 10.86
C SER A 42 -0.75 -6.59 11.38
N LYS A 43 0.32 -5.92 10.95
CA LYS A 43 0.57 -4.52 11.32
C LYS A 43 -0.37 -3.54 10.64
N ILE A 44 -0.76 -3.79 9.38
CA ILE A 44 -1.80 -3.00 8.73
C ILE A 44 -3.08 -3.07 9.57
N GLU A 45 -3.51 -4.29 9.93
CA GLU A 45 -4.71 -4.50 10.73
C GLU A 45 -4.65 -3.81 12.10
N GLU A 46 -3.50 -3.87 12.79
CA GLU A 46 -3.29 -3.19 14.07
C GLU A 46 -3.40 -1.66 13.95
N ILE A 47 -2.84 -1.08 12.88
CA ILE A 47 -2.81 0.37 12.65
C ILE A 47 -4.19 0.87 12.22
N THR A 48 -4.85 0.17 11.31
CA THR A 48 -6.16 0.58 10.79
C THR A 48 -7.29 0.20 11.72
N LYS A 49 -7.07 -0.75 12.65
CA LYS A 49 -8.11 -1.35 13.51
C LYS A 49 -9.27 -1.94 12.70
N GLY A 50 -9.00 -2.35 11.46
CA GLY A 50 -10.00 -2.85 10.52
C GLY A 50 -10.83 -1.77 9.81
N GLU A 51 -10.62 -0.48 10.11
CA GLU A 51 -11.36 0.61 9.47
C GLU A 51 -10.98 0.74 7.98
N PRO A 52 -11.95 1.07 7.11
CA PRO A 52 -11.66 1.34 5.70
C PRO A 52 -10.83 2.60 5.52
N VAL A 53 -9.65 2.46 4.90
CA VAL A 53 -8.72 3.57 4.67
C VAL A 53 -8.12 3.52 3.26
N PRO A 54 -7.77 4.66 2.65
CA PRO A 54 -6.85 4.68 1.52
C PRO A 54 -5.46 4.22 1.94
N PHE A 55 -4.74 3.57 1.02
CA PHE A 55 -3.39 3.05 1.27
C PHE A 55 -2.40 3.56 0.23
N VAL A 56 -1.46 4.41 0.66
CA VAL A 56 -0.36 4.91 -0.15
C VAL A 56 0.89 4.05 0.08
N ILE A 57 1.49 3.56 -1.00
CA ILE A 57 2.70 2.72 -0.98
C ILE A 57 3.78 3.40 -1.84
N ASP A 58 4.78 3.99 -1.20
CA ASP A 58 5.92 4.61 -1.87
C ASP A 58 7.02 3.57 -2.11
N VAL A 59 7.27 3.29 -3.40
CA VAL A 59 8.24 2.30 -3.87
C VAL A 59 9.41 2.95 -4.61
N ARG A 60 9.53 4.28 -4.62
CA ARG A 60 10.61 4.98 -5.37
C ARG A 60 12.01 4.58 -4.92
N LYS A 61 12.18 4.25 -3.64
CA LYS A 61 13.45 3.79 -3.05
C LYS A 61 13.57 2.26 -2.99
N PHE A 62 12.58 1.53 -3.47
CA PHE A 62 12.59 0.08 -3.46
C PHE A 62 13.34 -0.45 -4.68
N VAL A 63 14.34 -1.28 -4.41
CA VAL A 63 14.98 -2.14 -5.41
C VAL A 63 14.86 -3.55 -4.86
N GLY A 64 14.23 -4.48 -5.58
CA GLY A 64 13.97 -5.82 -5.04
C GLY A 64 12.91 -6.57 -5.82
N ASN A 65 12.61 -7.79 -5.36
CA ASN A 65 11.61 -8.67 -5.97
C ASN A 65 10.63 -9.18 -4.92
N PHE A 66 9.39 -9.41 -5.36
CA PHE A 66 8.37 -10.09 -4.58
C PHE A 66 8.35 -11.56 -4.97
N SER A 67 8.21 -12.46 -4.00
CA SER A 67 7.84 -13.83 -4.36
C SER A 67 6.41 -13.81 -4.93
N PRO A 68 6.11 -14.56 -6.01
CA PRO A 68 4.74 -14.66 -6.52
C PRO A 68 3.75 -15.12 -5.44
N THR A 69 4.16 -16.03 -4.56
CA THR A 69 3.32 -16.51 -3.45
C THR A 69 3.04 -15.42 -2.42
N ALA A 70 4.03 -14.61 -2.08
CA ALA A 70 3.89 -13.49 -1.15
C ALA A 70 3.00 -12.38 -1.74
N ALA A 71 3.16 -12.09 -3.03
CA ALA A 71 2.30 -11.14 -3.74
C ALA A 71 0.84 -11.61 -3.78
N LYS A 72 0.62 -12.90 -4.06
CA LYS A 72 -0.71 -13.51 -4.02
C LYS A 72 -1.32 -13.46 -2.61
N LEU A 73 -0.55 -13.85 -1.59
CA LEU A 73 -0.98 -13.83 -0.19
C LEU A 73 -1.37 -12.43 0.27
N PHE A 74 -0.61 -11.42 -0.14
CA PHE A 74 -0.92 -10.03 0.12
C PHE A 74 -2.25 -9.64 -0.52
N ALA A 75 -2.42 -9.89 -1.82
CA ALA A 75 -3.61 -9.51 -2.57
C ALA A 75 -4.90 -10.24 -2.12
N ASP A 76 -4.79 -11.52 -1.76
CA ASP A 76 -5.91 -12.33 -1.29
C ASP A 76 -6.30 -12.00 0.18
N SER A 77 -5.49 -11.19 0.87
CA SER A 77 -5.69 -10.92 2.29
C SER A 77 -7.01 -10.20 2.56
N PRO A 78 -7.82 -10.65 3.54
CA PRO A 78 -9.06 -9.98 3.93
C PRO A 78 -8.87 -8.52 4.33
N ILE A 79 -7.74 -8.16 4.96
CA ILE A 79 -7.47 -6.78 5.35
C ILE A 79 -7.35 -5.86 4.13
N LEU A 80 -6.88 -6.36 2.98
CA LEU A 80 -6.83 -5.55 1.76
C LEU A 80 -8.21 -5.30 1.16
N LYS A 81 -9.24 -6.05 1.56
CA LYS A 81 -10.62 -5.80 1.14
C LYS A 81 -11.25 -4.60 1.86
N THR A 82 -10.69 -4.17 3.00
CA THR A 82 -11.13 -2.94 3.67
C THR A 82 -10.46 -1.69 3.10
N ILE A 83 -9.40 -1.86 2.30
CA ILE A 83 -8.68 -0.74 1.69
C ILE A 83 -9.53 -0.12 0.58
N ILE A 84 -9.81 1.18 0.71
CA ILE A 84 -10.64 1.96 -0.21
C ILE A 84 -9.95 2.11 -1.58
N SER A 85 -8.66 2.42 -1.55
CA SER A 85 -7.81 2.55 -2.74
C SER A 85 -6.38 2.18 -2.41
N GLN A 86 -5.69 1.56 -3.37
CA GLN A 86 -4.28 1.21 -3.27
C GLN A 86 -3.49 2.11 -4.24
N VAL A 87 -2.74 3.04 -3.69
CA VAL A 87 -2.08 4.08 -4.45
C VAL A 87 -0.58 3.91 -4.35
N PHE A 88 0.07 3.67 -5.48
CA PHE A 88 1.52 3.49 -5.52
C PHE A 88 2.21 4.76 -6.00
N ILE A 89 3.35 5.07 -5.39
CA ILE A 89 4.25 6.13 -5.85
C ILE A 89 5.49 5.48 -6.45
N ALA A 90 5.65 5.65 -7.75
CA ALA A 90 6.78 5.12 -8.52
C ALA A 90 7.17 6.09 -9.63
N ASP A 91 8.45 6.44 -9.69
CA ASP A 91 9.03 7.35 -10.70
C ASP A 91 9.81 6.58 -11.79
N THR A 92 10.28 5.37 -11.49
CA THR A 92 10.99 4.52 -12.45
C THR A 92 10.06 3.64 -13.29
N LEU A 93 10.50 3.30 -14.51
CA LEU A 93 9.81 2.34 -15.37
C LEU A 93 9.70 0.96 -14.72
N ASN A 94 10.76 0.49 -14.07
CA ASN A 94 10.79 -0.81 -13.41
C ASN A 94 9.75 -0.91 -12.28
N GLY A 95 9.66 0.13 -11.42
CA GLY A 95 8.65 0.18 -10.37
C GLY A 95 7.24 0.16 -10.94
N LYS A 96 6.97 0.95 -11.98
CA LYS A 96 5.68 0.98 -12.68
C LYS A 96 5.33 -0.40 -13.27
N LEU A 97 6.26 -1.05 -13.96
CA LEU A 97 6.05 -2.38 -14.54
C LEU A 97 5.78 -3.44 -13.47
N LEU A 98 6.49 -3.40 -12.34
CA LEU A 98 6.29 -4.30 -11.21
C LEU A 98 4.87 -4.15 -10.65
N ILE A 99 4.44 -2.92 -10.37
CA ILE A 99 3.10 -2.63 -9.85
C ILE A 99 2.02 -2.99 -10.86
N SER A 100 2.20 -2.66 -12.14
CA SER A 100 1.25 -3.03 -13.20
C SER A 100 1.12 -4.55 -13.33
N SER A 101 2.22 -5.29 -13.20
CA SER A 101 2.19 -6.76 -13.21
C SER A 101 1.44 -7.32 -12.01
N TYR A 102 1.71 -6.81 -10.80
CA TYR A 102 0.97 -7.13 -9.59
C TYR A 102 -0.53 -6.83 -9.75
N SER A 103 -0.89 -5.64 -10.22
CA SER A 103 -2.28 -5.22 -10.44
C SER A 103 -2.99 -6.10 -11.47
N ARG A 104 -2.30 -6.55 -12.52
CA ARG A 104 -2.88 -7.44 -13.54
C ARG A 104 -3.12 -8.84 -13.00
N LEU A 105 -2.19 -9.36 -12.20
CA LEU A 105 -2.25 -10.74 -11.70
C LEU A 105 -3.20 -10.88 -10.51
N PHE A 106 -3.31 -9.86 -9.68
CA PHE A 106 -3.97 -9.96 -8.38
C PHE A 106 -4.94 -8.82 -8.06
N GLY A 107 -4.99 -7.76 -8.88
CA GLY A 107 -5.72 -6.53 -8.58
C GLY A 107 -7.23 -6.56 -8.84
N ASN A 108 -7.86 -7.73 -8.96
CA ASN A 108 -9.25 -7.86 -9.42
C ASN A 108 -10.30 -7.09 -8.59
N ASN A 109 -9.96 -6.61 -7.38
CA ASN A 109 -10.90 -5.89 -6.50
C ASN A 109 -10.35 -4.57 -5.91
N ALA A 110 -9.09 -4.21 -6.17
CA ALA A 110 -8.50 -3.02 -5.57
C ALA A 110 -8.48 -1.88 -6.58
N ASN A 111 -8.95 -0.70 -6.16
CA ASN A 111 -8.74 0.55 -6.91
C ASN A 111 -7.26 0.91 -6.90
N ILE A 112 -6.48 0.24 -7.76
CA ILE A 112 -5.05 0.45 -7.90
C ILE A 112 -4.79 1.63 -8.83
N ARG A 113 -3.95 2.57 -8.37
CA ARG A 113 -3.46 3.71 -9.15
C ARG A 113 -1.97 3.91 -8.91
N ILE A 114 -1.28 4.41 -9.93
CA ILE A 114 0.15 4.72 -9.86
C ILE A 114 0.34 6.21 -10.14
N PHE A 115 1.09 6.88 -9.29
CA PHE A 115 1.47 8.28 -9.43
C PHE A 115 2.98 8.45 -9.37
N ASN A 116 3.47 9.54 -9.98
CA ASN A 116 4.89 9.92 -9.87
C ASN A 116 5.16 10.82 -8.66
N GLN A 117 4.13 11.49 -8.15
CA GLN A 117 4.25 12.53 -7.12
C GLN A 117 3.28 12.26 -5.96
N MET A 118 3.71 12.58 -4.75
CA MET A 118 2.94 12.34 -3.52
C MET A 118 1.66 13.19 -3.50
N GLU A 119 1.73 14.44 -3.93
CA GLU A 119 0.63 15.39 -3.89
C GLU A 119 -0.57 14.89 -4.69
N ALA A 120 -0.33 14.36 -5.90
CA ALA A 120 -1.38 13.79 -6.75
C ALA A 120 -1.97 12.49 -6.15
N ALA A 121 -1.11 11.65 -5.55
CA ALA A 121 -1.55 10.45 -4.86
C ALA A 121 -2.49 10.78 -3.68
N LEU A 122 -2.12 11.78 -2.87
CA LEU A 122 -2.91 12.23 -1.73
C LEU A 122 -4.25 12.83 -2.16
N ALA A 123 -4.27 13.67 -3.18
CA ALA A 123 -5.51 14.24 -3.72
C ALA A 123 -6.49 13.13 -4.14
N TYR A 124 -5.99 12.10 -4.82
CA TYR A 124 -6.79 10.93 -5.20
C TYR A 124 -7.28 10.13 -3.98
N CYS A 125 -6.46 9.95 -2.94
CA CYS A 125 -6.89 9.27 -1.72
C CYS A 125 -8.05 9.99 -1.03
N VAL A 126 -7.99 11.33 -0.95
CA VAL A 126 -9.06 12.15 -0.36
C VAL A 126 -10.34 12.03 -1.19
N GLU A 127 -10.25 12.13 -2.52
CA GLU A 127 -11.40 11.94 -3.41
C GLU A 127 -12.01 10.56 -3.25
N SER A 128 -11.18 9.51 -3.26
CA SER A 128 -11.63 8.11 -3.12
C SER A 128 -12.32 7.86 -1.79
N GLN A 129 -11.81 8.45 -0.71
CA GLN A 129 -12.39 8.35 0.62
C GLN A 129 -13.76 9.04 0.69
N ASN A 130 -13.88 10.24 0.12
CA ASN A 130 -15.14 10.97 0.07
C ASN A 130 -16.21 10.20 -0.71
N LEU A 131 -15.85 9.62 -1.86
CA LEU A 131 -16.76 8.79 -2.66
C LEU A 131 -17.22 7.55 -1.88
N PHE A 132 -16.30 6.85 -1.22
CA PHE A 132 -16.64 5.66 -0.42
C PHE A 132 -17.63 5.95 0.70
N TYR A 133 -17.49 7.08 1.40
CA TYR A 133 -18.42 7.45 2.47
C TYR A 133 -19.73 8.02 1.93
N ALA A 134 -19.73 8.68 0.77
CA ALA A 134 -20.96 9.13 0.12
C ALA A 134 -21.83 7.94 -0.35
N ASP A 135 -21.22 6.85 -0.82
CA ASP A 135 -21.95 5.64 -1.25
C ASP A 135 -22.54 4.83 -0.08
N LYS A 136 -22.10 5.10 1.16
CA LYS A 136 -22.54 4.39 2.37
C LYS A 136 -23.50 5.20 3.26
N GLY A 137 -23.68 6.50 2.98
CA GLY A 137 -24.62 7.38 3.67
C GLY A 137 -25.98 7.41 3.00
#